data_AF-A0A8J4XDL9-F1
#
_entry.id   AF-A0A8J4XDL9-F1
#
_cell.length_a   1.000
_cell.length_b   1.000
_cell.length_c   1.000
_cell.angle_alpha   90.00
_cell.angle_beta   90.00
_cell.angle_gamma   90.00
#
_symmetry.space_group_name_H-M   'P 1'
#
loop_
_entity.id
_entity.type
_entity.pdbx_description
1 polymer ?
#
loop_
_entity_poly.entity_id
_entity_poly.type
_entity_poly.pdbx_seq_one_letter_code
_entity_poly.pdbx_strand_id
1 'polypeptide(L)'
;MVSGDGVVQSPAFPHTYPRSTVIVWRLVAANENARIQLNFDPRFGLEDPEDGVCKYDYVEVEEPDGGLVLGRWCGSQAAPGPLTSKGTQLRIRFISDEYFPSEPGFSIHYSVLQQKPAVPAAMPVALHSVEVLRETVAEFGTVEEVLKYLEPDRWQLDLEELYKPTWHVLGKSFIHQKKNRGVVDLNLLREEVRLYSCTPRNYSVSLREELKRTDVIFWPSCLLVKRCGGNCACCSNNCFDCQCTPTKVTKKYHE
;
A
#
# COMPACT_ATOMS: atom_id res chain seq x y z
N MET A 1 -15.06 1.47 29.00
CA MET A 1 -14.47 0.71 27.89
C MET A 1 -15.20 1.09 26.63
N VAL A 2 -14.47 1.31 25.54
CA VAL A 2 -15.04 1.60 24.21
C VAL A 2 -14.86 0.36 23.33
N SER A 3 -15.94 -0.08 22.71
CA SER A 3 -15.99 -1.28 21.85
C SER A 3 -16.35 -0.94 20.39
N GLY A 4 -16.49 0.33 20.08
CA GLY A 4 -16.86 0.84 18.76
C GLY A 4 -16.65 2.34 18.68
N ASP A 5 -17.23 2.94 17.65
CA ASP A 5 -17.02 4.34 17.31
C ASP A 5 -17.80 5.28 18.24
N GLY A 6 -17.34 6.52 18.34
CA GLY A 6 -18.04 7.55 19.09
C GLY A 6 -17.40 8.91 18.93
N VAL A 7 -17.88 9.88 19.70
CA VAL A 7 -17.45 11.28 19.58
C VAL A 7 -17.19 11.88 20.95
N VAL A 8 -16.11 12.64 21.04
CA VAL A 8 -15.75 13.49 22.18
C VAL A 8 -15.76 14.93 21.69
N GLN A 9 -16.50 15.82 22.36
CA GLN A 9 -16.64 17.21 21.92
C GLN A 9 -16.51 18.17 23.11
N SER A 10 -16.10 19.40 22.82
CA SER A 10 -16.25 20.49 23.78
C SER A 10 -17.73 20.70 24.11
N PRO A 11 -18.07 21.11 25.34
CA PRO A 11 -19.47 21.39 25.68
C PRO A 11 -20.04 22.44 24.73
N ALA A 12 -21.28 22.21 24.27
CA ALA A 12 -21.99 23.07 23.33
C ALA A 12 -21.42 23.17 21.90
N PHE A 13 -20.44 22.34 21.48
CA PHE A 13 -19.97 22.30 20.09
C PHE A 13 -21.15 22.24 19.09
N PRO A 14 -21.16 23.05 18.01
CA PRO A 14 -20.09 23.91 17.50
C PRO A 14 -20.14 25.36 18.01
N HIS A 15 -20.76 25.61 19.16
CA HIS A 15 -20.80 26.93 19.81
C HIS A 15 -19.67 27.09 20.83
N THR A 16 -19.56 28.30 21.37
CA THR A 16 -18.57 28.67 22.39
C THR A 16 -18.60 27.71 23.58
N TYR A 17 -17.43 27.15 23.91
CA TYR A 17 -17.26 26.28 25.07
C TYR A 17 -17.22 27.09 26.38
N PRO A 18 -17.53 26.47 27.52
CA PRO A 18 -17.48 27.14 28.82
C PRO A 18 -16.05 27.46 29.25
N ARG A 19 -15.91 28.57 29.97
CA ARG A 19 -14.68 28.98 30.67
C ARG A 19 -14.37 28.08 31.85
N SER A 20 -13.13 28.14 32.34
CA SER A 20 -12.65 27.51 33.58
C SER A 20 -13.01 26.03 33.67
N THR A 21 -12.95 25.33 32.54
CA THR A 21 -13.45 23.98 32.40
C THR A 21 -12.30 23.01 32.27
N VAL A 22 -12.34 21.93 33.06
CA VAL A 22 -11.42 20.80 32.92
C VAL A 22 -12.24 19.55 32.71
N ILE A 23 -12.14 18.96 31.52
CA ILE A 23 -12.81 17.69 31.20
C ILE A 23 -11.77 16.68 30.76
N VAL A 24 -11.88 15.47 31.31
CA VAL A 24 -10.98 14.37 31.00
C VAL A 24 -11.80 13.18 30.54
N TRP A 25 -11.54 12.74 29.31
CA TRP A 25 -12.07 11.51 28.77
C TRP A 25 -10.99 10.45 28.79
N ARG A 26 -11.33 9.27 29.32
CA ARG A 26 -10.47 8.10 29.28
C ARG A 26 -11.07 7.08 28.32
N LEU A 27 -10.44 6.90 27.18
CA LEU A 27 -10.80 5.89 26.21
C LEU A 27 -9.97 4.64 26.51
N VAL A 28 -10.64 3.51 26.72
CA VAL A 28 -10.01 2.21 26.99
C VAL A 28 -10.64 1.21 26.05
N ALA A 29 -9.87 0.72 25.08
CA ALA A 29 -10.30 -0.31 24.15
C ALA A 29 -10.58 -1.61 24.91
N ALA A 30 -11.65 -2.31 24.54
CA ALA A 30 -12.05 -3.55 25.22
C ALA A 30 -11.08 -4.73 24.96
N ASN A 31 -10.32 -4.70 23.87
CA ASN A 31 -9.42 -5.77 23.45
C ASN A 31 -7.96 -5.31 23.54
N GLU A 32 -7.06 -6.19 23.99
CA GLU A 32 -5.63 -5.86 24.14
C GLU A 32 -4.91 -5.57 22.81
N ASN A 33 -5.43 -6.11 21.71
CA ASN A 33 -4.89 -5.89 20.37
C ASN A 33 -5.58 -4.73 19.63
N ALA A 34 -6.52 -4.03 20.27
CA ALA A 34 -7.20 -2.92 19.64
C ALA A 34 -6.45 -1.60 19.84
N ARG A 35 -6.47 -0.76 18.81
CA ARG A 35 -5.95 0.62 18.83
C ARG A 35 -7.08 1.61 18.67
N ILE A 36 -6.91 2.80 19.21
CA ILE A 36 -7.89 3.88 19.15
C ILE A 36 -7.38 4.90 18.15
N GLN A 37 -8.16 5.15 17.11
CA GLN A 37 -7.89 6.22 16.16
C GLN A 37 -8.77 7.42 16.51
N LEU A 38 -8.19 8.63 16.47
CA LEU A 38 -8.84 9.90 16.69
C LEU A 38 -8.79 10.72 15.40
N ASN A 39 -9.92 11.23 14.97
CA ASN A 39 -10.06 12.15 13.84
C ASN A 39 -10.73 13.44 14.32
N PHE A 40 -10.03 14.56 14.17
CA PHE A 40 -10.55 15.88 14.55
C PHE A 40 -11.49 16.41 13.47
N ASP A 41 -12.62 16.99 13.88
CA ASP A 41 -13.52 17.73 12.99
C ASP A 41 -12.75 18.94 12.41
N PRO A 42 -12.82 19.20 11.10
CA PRO A 42 -12.16 20.35 10.47
C PRO A 42 -12.53 21.70 11.09
N ARG A 43 -13.70 21.80 11.71
CA ARG A 43 -14.17 22.96 12.47
C ARG A 43 -13.56 22.93 13.87
N PHE A 44 -12.24 23.03 13.95
CA PHE A 44 -11.50 23.15 15.20
C PHE A 44 -11.21 24.63 15.48
N GLY A 45 -11.55 25.10 16.67
CA GLY A 45 -11.23 26.45 17.11
C GLY A 45 -11.23 26.57 18.63
N LEU A 46 -10.04 26.76 19.19
CA LEU A 46 -9.82 27.15 20.58
C LEU A 46 -9.11 28.53 20.60
N GLU A 47 -8.83 29.06 21.79
CA GLU A 47 -8.04 30.30 21.92
C GLU A 47 -6.68 30.15 21.23
N ASP A 48 -6.20 31.22 20.60
CA ASP A 48 -4.95 31.21 19.87
C ASP A 48 -3.73 31.03 20.79
N PRO A 49 -2.65 30.40 20.30
CA PRO A 49 -1.43 30.20 21.07
C PRO A 49 -0.73 31.52 21.40
N GLU A 50 -0.09 31.57 22.57
CA GLU A 50 0.86 32.62 22.94
C GLU A 50 2.27 32.14 22.64
N ASP A 51 3.05 32.90 21.86
CA ASP A 51 4.42 32.53 21.45
C ASP A 51 4.53 31.11 20.81
N GLY A 52 3.48 30.68 20.12
CA GLY A 52 3.39 29.35 19.51
C GLY A 52 3.09 28.22 20.50
N VAL A 53 2.74 28.54 21.75
CA VAL A 53 2.44 27.59 22.81
C VAL A 53 0.97 27.68 23.22
N CYS A 54 0.30 26.53 23.27
CA CYS A 54 -1.06 26.39 23.78
C CYS A 54 -1.06 26.42 25.31
N LYS A 55 -1.09 27.63 25.87
CA LYS A 55 -0.97 27.90 27.30
C LYS A 55 -2.32 28.06 28.01
N TYR A 56 -3.27 28.70 27.33
CA TYR A 56 -4.58 29.07 27.85
C TYR A 56 -5.58 27.93 27.63
N ASP A 57 -6.28 27.95 26.50
CA ASP A 57 -7.25 26.91 26.13
C ASP A 57 -6.63 25.84 25.22
N TYR A 58 -6.75 24.57 25.59
CA TYR A 58 -6.20 23.49 24.78
C TYR A 58 -6.89 22.14 24.99
N VAL A 59 -6.80 21.32 23.95
CA VAL A 59 -7.02 19.87 24.05
C VAL A 59 -5.68 19.16 23.95
N GLU A 60 -5.45 18.23 24.86
CA GLU A 60 -4.24 17.42 24.97
C GLU A 60 -4.62 15.95 24.88
N VAL A 61 -3.86 15.19 24.10
CA VAL A 61 -4.02 13.74 23.99
C VAL A 61 -2.73 13.08 24.45
N GLU A 62 -2.85 12.12 25.36
CA GLU A 62 -1.73 11.36 25.88
C GLU A 62 -2.03 9.87 26.00
N GLU A 63 -0.96 9.08 26.01
CA GLU A 63 -1.00 7.67 26.38
C GLU A 63 -0.68 7.55 27.87
N PRO A 64 -1.65 7.11 28.71
CA PRO A 64 -1.41 6.97 30.14
C PRO A 64 -0.36 5.89 30.43
N ASP A 65 -0.29 4.86 29.59
CA ASP A 65 0.73 3.83 29.63
C ASP A 65 2.05 4.41 29.08
N GLY A 66 2.91 4.87 29.99
CA GLY A 66 4.20 5.50 29.66
C GLY A 66 4.23 7.02 29.71
N GLY A 67 3.09 7.69 29.96
CA GLY A 67 3.00 9.14 30.16
C GLY A 67 3.39 9.97 28.93
N LEU A 68 3.26 9.40 27.73
CA LEU A 68 3.63 10.06 26.48
C LEU A 68 2.52 11.02 26.03
N VAL A 69 2.82 12.32 25.94
CA VAL A 69 1.91 13.28 25.31
C VAL A 69 2.04 13.16 23.80
N LEU A 70 0.95 12.78 23.12
CA LEU A 70 0.89 12.67 21.66
C LEU A 70 0.78 14.05 21.01
N GLY A 71 0.15 14.99 21.70
CA GLY A 71 0.16 16.39 21.33
C GLY A 71 -0.80 17.24 22.14
N ARG A 72 -0.68 18.54 21.93
CA ARG A 72 -1.49 19.59 22.53
C ARG A 72 -1.84 20.61 21.44
N TRP A 73 -3.11 20.97 21.35
CA TRP A 73 -3.63 21.80 20.26
C TRP A 73 -4.55 22.90 20.77
N CYS A 74 -4.47 24.05 20.10
CA CYS A 74 -5.24 25.26 20.33
C CYS A 74 -5.28 26.09 19.03
N GLY A 75 -5.93 27.26 19.07
CA GLY A 75 -6.10 28.14 17.93
C GLY A 75 -7.12 27.64 16.90
N SER A 76 -7.20 28.37 15.78
CA SER A 76 -8.23 28.18 14.74
C SER A 76 -7.68 28.02 13.31
N GLN A 77 -6.35 27.94 13.14
CA GLN A 77 -5.73 27.92 11.81
C GLN A 77 -5.96 26.60 11.05
N ALA A 78 -5.84 25.46 11.74
CA ALA A 78 -6.05 24.14 11.16
C ALA A 78 -6.38 23.10 12.23
N ALA A 79 -7.28 22.17 11.92
CA ALA A 79 -7.54 21.02 12.77
C ALA A 79 -6.34 20.06 12.78
N PRO A 80 -6.07 19.37 13.91
CA PRO A 80 -5.04 18.34 13.97
C PRO A 80 -5.31 17.19 13.00
N GLY A 81 -4.23 16.57 12.49
CA GLY A 81 -4.34 15.36 11.69
C GLY A 81 -4.86 14.15 12.47
N PRO A 82 -5.19 13.04 11.78
CA PRO A 82 -5.60 11.81 12.43
C PRO A 82 -4.48 11.25 13.32
N LEU A 83 -4.83 10.75 14.50
CA LEU A 83 -3.91 10.17 15.48
C LEU A 83 -4.32 8.75 15.81
N THR A 84 -3.38 7.82 15.85
CA THR A 84 -3.63 6.42 16.25
C THR A 84 -2.80 6.07 17.47
N SER A 85 -3.43 5.47 18.48
CA SER A 85 -2.73 5.02 19.69
C SER A 85 -1.76 3.87 19.42
N LYS A 86 -0.66 3.86 20.17
CA LYS A 86 0.22 2.71 20.35
C LYS A 86 -0.30 1.76 21.42
N GLY A 87 -0.98 2.29 22.44
CA GLY A 87 -1.62 1.50 23.47
C GLY A 87 -3.09 1.18 23.18
N THR A 88 -3.72 0.54 24.17
CA THR A 88 -5.18 0.31 24.21
C THR A 88 -5.92 1.45 24.91
N GLN A 89 -5.18 2.42 25.44
CA GLN A 89 -5.71 3.52 26.23
C GLN A 89 -5.25 4.87 25.69
N LEU A 90 -6.18 5.84 25.69
CA LEU A 90 -5.90 7.24 25.47
C LEU A 90 -6.58 8.07 26.56
N ARG A 91 -5.91 9.13 27.00
CA ARG A 91 -6.51 10.18 27.82
C ARG A 91 -6.57 11.46 26.99
N ILE A 92 -7.79 11.96 26.81
CA ILE A 92 -8.05 13.26 26.18
C ILE A 92 -8.40 14.22 27.30
N ARG A 93 -7.68 15.35 27.36
CA ARG A 93 -7.89 16.37 28.39
C ARG A 93 -8.14 17.71 27.72
N PHE A 94 -9.29 18.30 27.99
CA PHE A 94 -9.62 19.66 27.61
C PHE A 94 -9.51 20.58 28.82
N ILE A 95 -8.83 21.71 28.65
CA ILE A 95 -8.67 22.75 29.65
C ILE A 95 -9.03 24.08 28.99
N SER A 96 -9.87 24.86 29.67
CA SER A 96 -10.10 26.27 29.38
C SER A 96 -9.86 27.16 30.60
N ASP A 97 -9.43 28.40 30.36
CA ASP A 97 -9.19 29.40 31.39
C ASP A 97 -10.39 30.36 31.59
N GLU A 98 -10.20 31.44 32.35
CA GLU A 98 -11.25 32.40 32.68
C GLU A 98 -11.56 33.41 31.57
N TYR A 99 -10.78 33.43 30.49
CA TYR A 99 -10.80 34.48 29.48
C TYR A 99 -10.99 33.91 28.06
N PHE A 100 -11.42 34.78 27.15
CA PHE A 100 -11.44 34.57 25.69
C PHE A 100 -11.85 33.18 25.14
N PRO A 101 -12.96 32.55 25.58
CA PRO A 101 -13.40 31.30 24.97
C PRO A 101 -13.74 31.52 23.50
N SER A 102 -13.26 30.62 22.66
CA SER A 102 -13.42 30.67 21.21
C SER A 102 -14.59 29.80 20.73
N GLU A 103 -14.93 29.94 19.46
CA GLU A 103 -15.83 29.06 18.71
C GLU A 103 -15.07 28.53 17.48
N PRO A 104 -15.40 27.34 16.95
CA PRO A 104 -16.51 26.45 17.31
C PRO A 104 -16.22 25.46 18.45
N GLY A 105 -15.05 25.51 19.08
CA GLY A 105 -14.59 24.47 20.01
C GLY A 105 -13.97 23.30 19.25
N PHE A 106 -14.18 22.08 19.73
CA PHE A 106 -13.67 20.89 19.05
C PHE A 106 -14.66 19.72 19.07
N SER A 107 -14.54 18.86 18.07
CA SER A 107 -15.18 17.56 18.00
C SER A 107 -14.16 16.54 17.51
N ILE A 108 -14.02 15.42 18.21
CA ILE A 108 -13.09 14.34 17.90
C ILE A 108 -13.90 13.07 17.75
N HIS A 109 -13.92 12.52 16.53
CA HIS A 109 -14.47 11.20 16.28
C HIS A 109 -13.41 10.15 16.62
N TYR A 110 -13.74 9.20 17.48
CA TYR A 110 -12.87 8.07 17.79
C TYR A 110 -13.43 6.78 17.21
N SER A 111 -12.54 5.91 16.75
CA SER A 111 -12.87 4.55 16.31
C SER A 111 -11.91 3.54 16.92
N VAL A 112 -12.42 2.32 17.15
CA VAL A 112 -11.61 1.21 17.67
C VAL A 112 -11.16 0.35 16.50
N LEU A 113 -9.90 0.48 16.13
CA LEU A 113 -9.26 -0.36 15.13
C LEU A 113 -8.89 -1.68 15.79
N GLN A 114 -9.62 -2.75 15.48
CA GLN A 114 -9.15 -4.09 15.83
C GLN A 114 -7.94 -4.40 14.96
N GLN A 115 -6.76 -4.59 15.56
CA GLN A 115 -5.76 -5.37 14.86
C GLN A 115 -6.36 -6.76 14.75
N LYS A 116 -6.74 -7.14 13.53
CA LYS A 116 -7.00 -8.54 13.21
C LYS A 116 -5.86 -9.31 13.85
N PRO A 117 -6.11 -10.33 14.69
CA PRO A 117 -5.01 -11.07 15.28
C PRO A 117 -4.09 -11.43 14.12
N ALA A 118 -2.85 -10.96 14.18
CA ALA A 118 -1.81 -11.63 13.45
C ALA A 118 -2.00 -13.07 13.89
N VAL A 119 -2.51 -13.90 12.98
CA VAL A 119 -2.44 -15.35 13.09
C VAL A 119 -1.06 -15.58 13.67
N PRO A 120 -0.96 -16.22 14.85
CA PRO A 120 0.25 -16.14 15.63
C PRO A 120 1.40 -16.34 14.68
N ALA A 121 2.36 -15.43 14.74
CA ALA A 121 3.71 -15.72 14.29
C ALA A 121 4.23 -16.88 15.16
N ALA A 122 3.62 -18.06 15.04
CA ALA A 122 4.38 -19.25 14.81
C ALA A 122 5.43 -18.81 13.79
N MET A 123 6.68 -18.89 14.23
CA MET A 123 7.84 -18.95 13.37
C MET A 123 7.47 -19.47 11.99
N PRO A 124 8.01 -18.86 10.92
CA PRO A 124 7.48 -18.96 9.57
C PRO A 124 7.17 -20.42 9.32
N VAL A 125 5.93 -20.75 8.93
CA VAL A 125 5.63 -22.12 8.50
C VAL A 125 6.54 -22.34 7.31
N ALA A 126 7.68 -22.95 7.60
CA ALA A 126 8.65 -23.38 6.65
C ALA A 126 7.89 -24.35 5.75
N LEU A 127 7.84 -24.01 4.47
CA LEU A 127 7.25 -24.80 3.40
C LEU A 127 5.76 -25.12 3.59
N HIS A 128 4.89 -24.16 3.28
CA HIS A 128 3.76 -24.55 2.45
C HIS A 128 4.28 -24.75 1.03
N SER A 129 4.11 -25.95 0.48
CA SER A 129 4.39 -26.21 -0.93
C SER A 129 3.57 -25.24 -1.80
N VAL A 130 4.07 -24.97 -3.01
CA VAL A 130 3.36 -24.13 -4.00
C VAL A 130 1.91 -24.61 -4.19
N GLU A 131 1.66 -25.91 -4.07
CA GLU A 131 0.33 -26.52 -4.05
C GLU A 131 -0.61 -25.98 -2.96
N VAL A 132 -0.18 -25.86 -1.69
CA VAL A 132 -1.07 -25.40 -0.61
C VAL A 132 -1.40 -23.92 -0.76
N LEU A 133 -0.42 -23.11 -1.19
CA LEU A 133 -0.66 -21.70 -1.53
C LEU A 133 -1.62 -21.59 -2.72
N ARG A 134 -1.50 -22.46 -3.71
CA ARG A 134 -2.38 -22.48 -4.89
C ARG A 134 -3.81 -22.87 -4.54
N GLU A 135 -4.01 -23.88 -3.70
CA GLU A 135 -5.33 -24.27 -3.20
C GLU A 135 -5.97 -23.13 -2.40
N THR A 136 -5.21 -22.50 -1.50
CA THR A 136 -5.69 -21.34 -0.71
C THR A 136 -6.04 -20.15 -1.61
N VAL A 137 -5.22 -19.86 -2.63
CA VAL A 137 -5.49 -18.77 -3.60
C VAL A 137 -6.70 -19.08 -4.48
N ALA A 138 -6.96 -20.36 -4.78
CA ALA A 138 -8.09 -20.80 -5.59
C ALA A 138 -9.45 -20.69 -4.87
N GLU A 139 -9.47 -20.56 -3.55
CA GLU A 139 -10.70 -20.31 -2.78
C GLU A 139 -11.20 -18.86 -2.89
N PHE A 140 -10.36 -17.92 -3.32
CA PHE A 140 -10.74 -16.52 -3.49
C PHE A 140 -11.31 -16.25 -4.88
N GLY A 141 -12.39 -15.47 -4.95
CA GLY A 141 -13.07 -15.13 -6.20
C GLY A 141 -12.49 -13.91 -6.90
N THR A 142 -11.71 -13.08 -6.20
CA THR A 142 -11.18 -11.81 -6.71
C THR A 142 -9.73 -11.55 -6.30
N VAL A 143 -9.01 -10.77 -7.10
CA VAL A 143 -7.63 -10.32 -6.80
C VAL A 143 -7.58 -9.47 -5.53
N GLU A 144 -8.65 -8.72 -5.24
CA GLU A 144 -8.79 -7.92 -4.03
C GLU A 144 -8.78 -8.79 -2.77
N GLU A 145 -9.52 -9.90 -2.75
CA GLU A 145 -9.54 -10.85 -1.64
C GLU A 145 -8.18 -11.49 -1.41
N VAL A 146 -7.47 -11.83 -2.48
CA VAL A 146 -6.10 -12.37 -2.42
C VAL A 146 -5.14 -11.36 -1.82
N LEU A 147 -5.15 -10.10 -2.27
CA LEU A 147 -4.26 -9.06 -1.74
C LEU A 147 -4.58 -8.72 -0.28
N LYS A 148 -5.87 -8.69 0.09
CA LYS A 148 -6.29 -8.53 1.51
C LYS A 148 -5.82 -9.68 2.38
N TYR A 149 -5.72 -10.90 1.84
CA TYR A 149 -5.22 -12.05 2.57
C TYR A 149 -3.70 -12.01 2.74
N LEU A 150 -2.97 -11.61 1.70
CA LEU A 150 -1.51 -11.60 1.69
C LEU A 150 -0.90 -10.38 2.40
N GLU A 151 -1.36 -9.16 2.09
CA GLU A 151 -0.86 -7.90 2.66
C GLU A 151 -2.02 -6.96 3.09
N PRO A 152 -2.71 -7.26 4.21
CA PRO A 152 -3.90 -6.52 4.65
C PRO A 152 -3.68 -5.04 4.97
N ASP A 153 -2.44 -4.62 5.23
CA ASP A 153 -2.11 -3.22 5.53
C ASP A 153 -1.77 -2.40 4.27
N ARG A 154 -1.51 -3.06 3.13
CA ARG A 154 -1.05 -2.43 1.89
C ARG A 154 -1.86 -2.80 0.65
N TRP A 155 -2.82 -3.71 0.75
CA TRP A 155 -3.60 -4.22 -0.38
C TRP A 155 -4.25 -3.12 -1.24
N GLN A 156 -4.66 -1.98 -0.67
CA GLN A 156 -5.21 -0.86 -1.44
C GLN A 156 -4.14 -0.20 -2.31
N LEU A 157 -2.95 0.03 -1.75
CA LEU A 157 -1.82 0.58 -2.48
C LEU A 157 -1.33 -0.40 -3.53
N ASP A 158 -1.23 -1.69 -3.19
CA ASP A 158 -0.79 -2.73 -4.13
C ASP A 158 -1.81 -2.95 -5.25
N LEU A 159 -3.11 -2.91 -4.94
CA LEU A 159 -4.19 -2.97 -5.94
C LEU A 159 -4.15 -1.75 -6.86
N GLU A 160 -3.95 -0.55 -6.32
CA GLU A 160 -3.77 0.66 -7.13
C GLU A 160 -2.49 0.62 -7.98
N GLU A 161 -1.38 0.09 -7.45
CA GLU A 161 -0.13 -0.08 -8.19
C GLU A 161 -0.26 -1.08 -9.33
N LEU A 162 -1.05 -2.16 -9.16
CA LEU A 162 -1.36 -3.11 -10.23
C LEU A 162 -2.07 -2.45 -11.42
N TYR A 163 -2.87 -1.40 -11.17
CA TYR A 163 -3.56 -0.64 -12.21
C TYR A 163 -2.79 0.61 -12.68
N LYS A 164 -1.66 0.97 -12.06
CA LYS A 164 -0.82 2.10 -12.46
C LYS A 164 0.14 1.68 -13.60
N PRO A 165 0.19 2.41 -14.73
CA PRO A 165 1.16 2.14 -15.78
C PRO A 165 2.60 2.28 -15.27
N THR A 166 3.38 1.19 -15.38
CA THR A 166 4.72 0.96 -14.80
C THR A 166 5.85 1.87 -15.32
N TRP A 167 5.55 2.90 -16.11
CA TRP A 167 6.54 3.78 -16.75
C TRP A 167 7.17 4.83 -15.82
N HIS A 168 6.70 4.98 -14.59
CA HIS A 168 7.18 6.03 -13.66
C HIS A 168 8.25 5.55 -12.65
N VAL A 169 8.59 4.25 -12.58
CA VAL A 169 9.45 3.69 -11.52
C VAL A 169 10.88 3.36 -11.97
N LEU A 170 11.23 3.48 -13.25
CA LEU A 170 12.60 3.19 -13.71
C LEU A 170 13.49 4.45 -13.69
N GLY A 171 14.33 4.50 -12.66
CA GLY A 171 15.39 5.49 -12.46
C GLY A 171 16.38 5.58 -13.63
N LYS A 172 16.92 6.79 -13.77
CA LYS A 172 17.88 7.22 -14.79
C LYS A 172 19.18 6.41 -14.73
N SER A 173 19.38 5.45 -15.63
CA SER A 173 20.72 5.07 -16.09
C SER A 173 20.68 4.22 -17.36
N PHE A 174 21.60 4.53 -18.28
CA PHE A 174 21.85 3.92 -19.59
C PHE A 174 21.01 4.39 -20.79
N ILE A 175 21.30 5.64 -21.18
CA ILE A 175 21.23 6.07 -22.57
C ILE A 175 22.38 5.39 -23.33
N HIS A 176 22.07 4.51 -24.27
CA HIS A 176 22.76 4.53 -25.56
C HIS A 176 21.73 4.53 -26.68
N GLN A 177 21.80 5.59 -27.47
CA GLN A 177 20.97 5.86 -28.64
C GLN A 177 20.96 4.70 -29.63
N LYS A 178 19.77 4.18 -29.93
CA LYS A 178 19.28 3.98 -31.31
C LYS A 178 17.77 3.80 -31.24
N LYS A 179 17.10 4.53 -32.14
CA LYS A 179 15.66 4.81 -32.21
C LYS A 179 14.76 3.61 -31.87
N ASN A 180 13.68 3.92 -31.15
CA ASN A 180 12.57 3.07 -30.67
C ASN A 180 12.95 1.98 -29.66
N ARG A 181 12.97 2.36 -28.38
CA ARG A 181 12.98 1.42 -27.24
C ARG A 181 12.08 1.96 -26.11
N GLY A 182 10.78 1.84 -26.30
CA GLY A 182 9.93 1.35 -25.21
C GLY A 182 9.90 -0.16 -25.36
N VAL A 183 9.79 -0.90 -24.26
CA VAL A 183 9.34 -2.30 -24.29
C VAL A 183 8.21 -2.39 -25.32
N VAL A 184 8.40 -3.20 -26.37
CA VAL A 184 7.34 -3.43 -27.35
C VAL A 184 6.16 -3.97 -26.55
N ASP A 185 5.11 -3.18 -26.43
CA ASP A 185 3.87 -3.65 -25.85
C ASP A 185 3.22 -4.58 -26.86
N LEU A 186 3.58 -5.86 -26.75
CA LEU A 186 3.06 -6.92 -27.59
C LEU A 186 1.53 -7.04 -27.44
N ASN A 187 0.94 -6.64 -26.31
CA ASN A 187 -0.51 -6.65 -26.17
C ASN A 187 -1.18 -5.57 -27.05
N LEU A 188 -0.50 -4.45 -27.31
CA LEU A 188 -0.94 -3.39 -28.23
C LEU A 188 -0.61 -3.69 -29.70
N LEU A 189 0.47 -4.42 -29.97
CA LEU A 189 1.00 -4.66 -31.31
C LEU A 189 0.76 -6.09 -31.80
N ARG A 190 -0.48 -6.38 -32.21
CA ARG A 190 -0.94 -7.69 -32.72
C ARG A 190 -0.03 -8.31 -33.79
N GLU A 191 0.50 -7.50 -34.70
CA GLU A 191 1.37 -7.99 -35.78
C GLU A 191 2.79 -8.29 -35.31
N GLU A 192 3.31 -7.59 -34.28
CA GLU A 192 4.64 -7.88 -33.73
C GLU A 192 4.61 -9.16 -32.90
N VAL A 193 3.52 -9.47 -32.18
CA VAL A 193 3.37 -10.75 -31.44
C VAL A 193 3.55 -11.96 -32.34
N ARG A 194 3.10 -11.89 -33.60
CA ARG A 194 3.26 -12.97 -34.58
C ARG A 194 4.72 -13.27 -34.88
N LEU A 195 5.62 -12.30 -34.67
CA LEU A 195 7.04 -12.45 -34.86
C LEU A 195 7.74 -13.09 -33.66
N TYR A 196 7.07 -13.33 -32.53
CA TYR A 196 7.69 -13.94 -31.35
C TYR A 196 7.01 -15.27 -30.98
N SER A 197 7.75 -16.11 -30.25
CA SER A 197 7.29 -17.39 -29.72
C SER A 197 7.67 -17.50 -28.24
N CYS A 198 6.72 -17.93 -27.42
CA CYS A 198 6.93 -18.11 -25.98
C CYS A 198 7.64 -19.44 -25.75
N THR A 199 8.86 -19.35 -25.22
CA THR A 199 9.68 -20.50 -24.82
C THR A 199 9.76 -20.54 -23.30
N PRO A 200 9.45 -21.67 -22.64
CA PRO A 200 9.57 -21.80 -21.19
C PRO A 200 10.96 -21.41 -20.72
N ARG A 201 11.04 -20.71 -19.59
CA ARG A 201 12.31 -20.24 -19.05
C ARG A 201 13.09 -21.39 -18.42
N ASN A 202 14.41 -21.41 -18.63
CA ASN A 202 15.30 -22.32 -17.94
C ASN A 202 15.97 -21.60 -16.77
N TYR A 203 15.42 -21.78 -15.57
CA TYR A 203 15.89 -21.09 -14.36
C TYR A 203 17.32 -21.44 -13.92
N SER A 204 17.94 -22.45 -14.54
CA SER A 204 19.37 -22.76 -14.33
C SER A 204 20.31 -21.76 -15.02
N VAL A 205 19.80 -20.89 -15.90
CA VAL A 205 20.57 -19.84 -16.59
C VAL A 205 20.18 -18.47 -16.04
N SER A 206 21.17 -17.59 -15.82
CA SER A 206 20.90 -16.25 -15.28
C SER A 206 20.07 -15.42 -16.27
N LEU A 207 19.12 -14.63 -15.75
CA LEU A 207 18.28 -13.73 -16.56
C LEU A 207 19.13 -12.78 -17.42
N ARG A 208 20.27 -12.33 -16.87
CA ARG A 208 21.21 -11.46 -17.57
C ARG A 208 21.85 -12.17 -18.77
N GLU A 209 22.18 -13.46 -18.65
CA GLU A 209 22.69 -14.27 -19.76
C GLU A 209 21.62 -14.50 -20.83
N GLU A 210 20.36 -14.74 -20.41
CA GLU A 210 19.22 -14.92 -21.31
C GLU A 210 18.92 -13.65 -22.12
N LEU A 211 18.98 -12.47 -21.47
CA LEU A 211 18.74 -11.15 -22.07
C LEU A 211 19.90 -10.62 -22.92
N LYS A 212 21.12 -11.16 -22.77
CA LYS A 212 22.25 -10.82 -23.67
C LYS A 212 21.99 -11.29 -25.11
N ARG A 213 21.08 -12.24 -25.31
CA ARG A 213 20.67 -12.69 -26.64
C ARG A 213 19.87 -11.58 -27.30
N THR A 214 20.43 -11.05 -28.40
CA THR A 214 19.67 -10.19 -29.31
C THR A 214 18.49 -11.01 -29.81
N ASP A 215 17.26 -10.52 -29.64
CA ASP A 215 15.99 -11.17 -30.01
C ASP A 215 15.25 -11.96 -28.90
N VAL A 216 15.56 -11.67 -27.62
CA VAL A 216 14.80 -12.19 -26.47
C VAL A 216 14.15 -11.06 -25.66
N ILE A 217 12.85 -11.18 -25.40
CA ILE A 217 12.09 -10.30 -24.50
C ILE A 217 11.63 -11.13 -23.29
N PHE A 218 11.74 -10.54 -22.09
CA PHE A 218 11.33 -11.18 -20.85
C PHE A 218 9.83 -11.06 -20.61
N TRP A 219 9.19 -12.19 -20.27
CA TRP A 219 7.83 -12.26 -19.74
C TRP A 219 7.86 -13.06 -18.42
N PRO A 220 6.99 -12.80 -17.43
CA PRO A 220 7.09 -13.36 -16.08
C PRO A 220 7.27 -14.88 -15.98
N SER A 221 6.85 -15.65 -17.01
CA SER A 221 6.98 -17.12 -17.04
C SER A 221 7.62 -17.69 -18.32
N CYS A 222 7.97 -16.85 -19.32
CA CYS A 222 8.59 -17.33 -20.56
C CYS A 222 9.45 -16.26 -21.24
N LEU A 223 10.34 -16.71 -22.10
CA LEU A 223 11.12 -15.85 -22.98
C LEU A 223 10.43 -15.79 -24.33
N LEU A 224 10.17 -14.58 -24.81
CA LEU A 224 9.66 -14.35 -26.14
C LEU A 224 10.85 -14.25 -27.09
N VAL A 225 11.01 -15.29 -27.91
CA VAL A 225 12.09 -15.40 -28.89
C VAL A 225 11.53 -15.13 -30.27
N LYS A 226 12.19 -14.27 -31.04
CA LYS A 226 11.75 -13.95 -32.40
C LYS A 226 11.74 -15.21 -33.27
N ARG A 227 10.61 -15.50 -33.93
CA ARG A 227 10.43 -16.61 -34.85
C ARG A 227 11.32 -16.41 -36.06
N CYS A 228 12.25 -17.33 -36.26
CA CYS A 228 12.99 -17.41 -37.51
C CYS A 228 12.29 -18.40 -38.44
N GLY A 229 11.30 -17.93 -39.20
CA GLY A 229 10.80 -18.65 -40.39
C GLY A 229 10.22 -20.06 -40.19
N GLY A 230 9.60 -20.36 -39.05
CA GLY A 230 9.00 -21.66 -38.72
C GLY A 230 9.11 -21.94 -37.22
N ASN A 231 8.34 -22.90 -36.70
CA ASN A 231 8.42 -23.31 -35.29
C ASN A 231 9.78 -23.99 -35.00
N CYS A 232 10.84 -23.19 -34.87
CA CYS A 232 12.17 -23.66 -34.54
C CYS A 232 12.61 -22.94 -33.25
N ALA A 233 12.70 -23.71 -32.16
CA ALA A 233 13.41 -23.29 -30.96
C ALA A 233 14.94 -23.41 -31.21
N CYS A 234 15.72 -22.55 -30.56
CA CYS A 234 17.15 -22.33 -30.78
C CYS A 234 18.04 -23.59 -30.77
N CYS A 235 19.11 -23.52 -31.57
CA CYS A 235 20.18 -24.51 -31.72
C CYS A 235 20.92 -24.87 -30.42
N SER A 236 21.45 -26.10 -30.43
CA SER A 236 22.46 -26.60 -29.49
C SER A 236 23.85 -26.06 -29.83
N ASN A 237 24.56 -25.59 -28.80
CA ASN A 237 25.95 -25.12 -28.72
C ASN A 237 26.36 -23.87 -29.52
N ASN A 238 26.65 -22.80 -28.75
CA ASN A 238 27.38 -21.56 -29.10
C ASN A 238 26.77 -20.69 -30.22
N CYS A 239 25.55 -20.20 -29.99
CA CYS A 239 24.83 -19.20 -30.81
C CYS A 239 25.56 -17.84 -30.90
N PHE A 240 26.51 -17.71 -31.80
CA PHE A 240 26.97 -16.40 -32.30
C PHE A 240 26.51 -16.09 -33.74
N ASP A 241 25.89 -17.05 -34.43
CA ASP A 241 25.23 -16.83 -35.72
C ASP A 241 23.93 -17.64 -35.81
N CYS A 242 22.81 -16.96 -36.04
CA CYS A 242 21.51 -17.60 -36.27
C CYS A 242 21.35 -17.93 -37.75
N GLN A 243 21.84 -19.09 -38.18
CA GLN A 243 21.46 -19.65 -39.49
C GLN A 243 20.30 -20.64 -39.33
N CYS A 244 19.16 -20.29 -39.92
CA CYS A 244 17.96 -21.10 -39.84
C CYS A 244 17.85 -21.97 -41.08
N THR A 245 17.85 -23.29 -40.90
CA THR A 245 17.51 -24.24 -41.94
C THR A 245 16.26 -25.02 -41.53
N PRO A 246 15.27 -25.17 -42.43
CA PRO A 246 14.05 -25.90 -42.10
C PRO A 246 14.36 -27.38 -41.88
N THR A 247 14.00 -27.91 -40.70
CA THR A 247 14.28 -29.32 -40.35
C THR A 247 13.44 -30.31 -41.16
N LYS A 248 12.26 -29.88 -41.66
CA LYS A 248 11.45 -30.59 -42.64
C LYS A 248 10.61 -29.60 -43.44
N VAL A 249 10.74 -29.65 -44.76
CA VAL A 249 9.83 -28.96 -45.68
C VAL A 249 8.87 -29.99 -46.25
N THR A 250 7.65 -30.04 -45.72
CA THR A 250 6.57 -30.80 -46.34
C THR A 250 5.75 -29.85 -47.21
N LYS A 251 5.63 -30.15 -48.51
CA LYS A 251 4.71 -29.42 -49.39
C LYS A 251 3.29 -29.64 -48.89
N LYS A 252 2.68 -28.58 -48.34
CA LYS A 252 1.24 -28.57 -48.06
C LYS A 252 0.53 -28.43 -49.40
N TYR A 253 -0.04 -29.52 -49.90
CA TYR A 253 -1.04 -29.46 -50.97
C TYR A 253 -2.40 -29.27 -50.30
N HIS A 254 -2.94 -28.06 -50.46
CA HIS A 254 -4.29 -27.60 -50.13
C HIS A 254 -4.73 -27.52 -48.65
N GLU A 255 -5.48 -26.42 -48.44
CA GLU A 255 -6.32 -25.98 -47.31
C GLU A 255 -5.64 -25.46 -46.03
#